data_AF-A0A7L0BBW3-F1
#
_entry.id   AF-A0A7L0BBW3-F1
#
_cell.length_a   1.000
_cell.length_b   1.000
_cell.length_c   1.000
_cell.angle_alpha   90.00
_cell.angle_beta   90.00
_cell.angle_gamma   90.00
#
_symmetry.space_group_name_H-M   'P 1'
#
loop_
_entity.id
_entity.type
_entity.pdbx_description
1 polymer ?
#
loop_
_entity_poly.entity_id
_entity_poly.type
_entity_poly.pdbx_seq_one_letter_code
_entity_poly.pdbx_strand_id
1 'polypeptide(L)'
;IPDESEDFQKLAEREIASCEEEIAELKHQIVLLLIPSEETDKSDLVMEVNAGVGGQEAMLFTSEIFDMYQRYAAYKRWKFEILEYFPSEIGGLRHAVASIAGLEAYKYMKFEGGVHRVQRVPKTEKQGRIHTSTMTVAILPQPTEMRLHINPKDLRIETKRASGAGGQHVNTTDSAVRIVHIPTGIMSECQQERSQIRNKEKAMQMLCAKLYKAKLEEETKKRNSVRKIQIGTKGRSEKIRTYNFPQDRITDHRISRSVHRIECFMLGEEMLDDMIQTLKEYADYESLMEIISENEK
;
A
#
# COMPACT_ATOMS: atom_id res chain seq x y z
N ILE A 1 -68.06 -8.81 3.26
CA ILE A 1 -66.85 -7.96 3.20
C ILE A 1 -65.64 -8.88 3.35
N PRO A 2 -65.23 -9.62 2.29
CA PRO A 2 -64.01 -10.46 2.33
C PRO A 2 -62.80 -9.78 1.65
N ASP A 3 -63.06 -8.90 0.68
CA ASP A 3 -62.05 -8.24 -0.18
C ASP A 3 -61.09 -7.36 0.62
N GLU A 4 -61.59 -6.58 1.59
CA GLU A 4 -60.76 -5.68 2.41
C GLU A 4 -59.74 -6.43 3.27
N SER A 5 -60.01 -7.68 3.67
CA SER A 5 -59.09 -8.48 4.49
C SER A 5 -57.93 -9.05 3.67
N GLU A 6 -58.19 -9.40 2.41
CA GLU A 6 -57.20 -9.99 1.51
C GLU A 6 -56.28 -8.90 0.94
N ASP A 7 -56.84 -7.71 0.68
CA ASP A 7 -56.06 -6.53 0.31
C ASP A 7 -55.19 -6.01 1.49
N PHE A 8 -55.69 -6.06 2.72
CA PHE A 8 -54.87 -5.74 3.91
C PHE A 8 -53.73 -6.74 4.13
N GLN A 9 -53.95 -8.04 3.90
CA GLN A 9 -52.89 -9.05 3.97
C GLN A 9 -51.80 -8.79 2.93
N LYS A 10 -52.17 -8.53 1.67
CA LYS A 10 -51.20 -8.22 0.61
C LYS A 10 -50.43 -6.93 0.87
N LEU A 11 -51.05 -5.93 1.51
CA LEU A 11 -50.37 -4.71 1.91
C LEU A 11 -49.34 -4.99 3.01
N ALA A 12 -49.72 -5.75 4.04
CA ALA A 12 -48.82 -6.14 5.12
C ALA A 12 -47.63 -6.98 4.63
N GLU A 13 -47.84 -7.92 3.70
CA GLU A 13 -46.76 -8.71 3.10
C GLU A 13 -45.76 -7.85 2.32
N ARG A 14 -46.23 -6.82 1.60
CA ARG A 14 -45.35 -5.85 0.92
C ARG A 14 -44.58 -4.99 1.92
N GLU A 15 -45.23 -4.54 2.99
CA GLU A 15 -44.57 -3.76 4.04
C GLU A 15 -43.48 -4.58 4.75
N ILE A 16 -43.73 -5.86 5.04
CA ILE A 16 -42.72 -6.76 5.61
C ILE A 16 -41.53 -6.90 4.66
N ALA A 17 -41.76 -7.17 3.37
CA ALA A 17 -40.69 -7.29 2.39
C ALA A 17 -39.85 -6.00 2.28
N SER A 18 -40.52 -4.84 2.25
CA SER A 18 -39.84 -3.53 2.24
C SER A 18 -39.03 -3.30 3.52
N CYS A 19 -39.58 -3.63 4.69
CA CYS A 19 -38.86 -3.51 5.96
C CYS A 19 -37.65 -4.46 6.03
N GLU A 20 -37.76 -5.67 5.48
CA GLU A 20 -36.64 -6.63 5.41
C GLU A 20 -35.51 -6.13 4.50
N GLU A 21 -35.85 -5.53 3.35
CA GLU A 21 -34.88 -4.86 2.48
C GLU A 21 -34.20 -3.69 3.18
N GLU A 22 -34.97 -2.81 3.85
CA GLU A 22 -34.41 -1.69 4.62
C GLU A 22 -33.51 -2.17 5.76
N ILE A 23 -33.91 -3.22 6.50
CA ILE A 23 -33.10 -3.81 7.56
C ILE A 23 -31.79 -4.37 6.98
N ALA A 24 -31.83 -5.04 5.82
CA ALA A 24 -30.64 -5.55 5.16
C ALA A 24 -29.70 -4.42 4.72
N GLU A 25 -30.25 -3.34 4.17
CA GLU A 25 -29.48 -2.17 3.76
C GLU A 25 -28.86 -1.45 4.96
N LEU A 26 -29.64 -1.20 6.02
CA LEU A 26 -29.16 -0.56 7.24
C LEU A 26 -28.09 -1.41 7.93
N LYS A 27 -28.23 -2.73 7.96
CA LYS A 27 -27.18 -3.64 8.46
C LYS A 27 -25.89 -3.49 7.66
N HIS A 28 -25.98 -3.43 6.33
CA HIS A 28 -24.82 -3.23 5.48
C HIS A 28 -24.15 -1.88 5.74
N GLN A 29 -24.94 -0.80 5.88
CA GLN A 29 -24.42 0.53 6.22
C GLN A 29 -23.74 0.56 7.60
N ILE A 30 -24.33 -0.08 8.62
CA ILE A 30 -23.72 -0.18 9.95
C ILE A 30 -22.37 -0.89 9.88
N VAL A 31 -22.29 -2.02 9.17
CA VAL A 31 -21.03 -2.75 8.97
C VAL A 31 -19.97 -1.86 8.31
N LEU A 32 -20.34 -1.14 7.24
CA LEU A 32 -19.42 -0.22 6.57
C LEU A 32 -18.93 0.92 7.46
N LEU A 33 -19.76 1.42 8.37
CA LEU A 33 -19.40 2.49 9.31
C LEU A 33 -18.51 1.99 10.47
N LEU A 34 -18.61 0.71 10.83
CA LEU A 34 -17.79 0.10 11.88
C LEU A 34 -16.37 -0.20 11.41
N ILE A 35 -16.15 -0.38 10.11
CA ILE A 35 -14.83 -0.64 9.55
C ILE A 35 -14.07 0.68 9.45
N PRO A 36 -12.95 0.85 10.18
CA PRO A 36 -12.18 2.08 10.13
C PRO A 36 -11.59 2.27 8.74
N SER A 37 -11.96 3.36 8.06
CA SER A 37 -11.35 3.72 6.78
C SER A 37 -9.95 4.27 7.02
N GLU A 38 -8.95 3.72 6.34
CA GLU A 38 -7.58 4.25 6.40
C GLU A 38 -7.44 5.44 5.43
N GLU A 39 -6.68 6.48 5.81
CA GLU A 39 -6.40 7.61 4.92
C GLU A 39 -5.72 7.16 3.61
N THR A 40 -4.96 6.06 3.66
CA THR A 40 -4.26 5.45 2.53
C THR A 40 -5.17 4.73 1.54
N ASP A 41 -6.39 4.37 1.90
CA ASP A 41 -7.30 3.63 1.00
C ASP A 41 -7.69 4.44 -0.24
N LYS A 42 -7.65 5.77 -0.14
CA LYS A 42 -7.93 6.70 -1.24
C LYS A 42 -6.70 7.06 -2.07
N SER A 43 -5.53 6.60 -1.65
CA SER A 43 -4.28 6.93 -2.33
C SER A 43 -4.13 6.13 -3.62
N ASP A 44 -3.45 6.74 -4.59
CA ASP A 44 -2.84 6.01 -5.69
C ASP A 44 -1.79 5.04 -5.14
N LEU A 45 -1.31 4.11 -5.98
CA LEU A 45 -0.35 3.10 -5.57
C LEU A 45 0.83 2.99 -6.51
N VAL A 46 1.90 2.42 -5.96
CA VAL A 46 3.04 1.92 -6.72
C VAL A 46 3.07 0.40 -6.57
N MET A 47 2.96 -0.29 -7.70
CA MET A 47 3.08 -1.73 -7.81
C MET A 47 4.49 -2.08 -8.28
N GLU A 48 5.11 -3.01 -7.57
CA GLU A 48 6.41 -3.58 -7.92
C GLU A 48 6.26 -5.09 -8.12
N VAL A 49 6.74 -5.60 -9.24
CA VAL A 49 6.81 -7.04 -9.51
C VAL A 49 8.25 -7.49 -9.64
N ASN A 50 8.57 -8.67 -9.09
CA ASN A 50 9.89 -9.28 -9.20
C ASN A 50 9.79 -10.78 -9.47
N ALA A 51 10.64 -11.27 -10.37
CA ALA A 51 10.83 -12.70 -10.55
C ALA A 51 11.45 -13.33 -9.28
N GLY A 52 10.92 -14.48 -8.89
CA GLY A 52 11.39 -15.28 -7.76
C GLY A 52 12.15 -16.53 -8.21
N VAL A 53 11.87 -17.65 -7.55
CA VAL A 53 12.50 -18.95 -7.84
C VAL A 53 11.91 -19.52 -9.13
N GLY A 54 12.75 -19.99 -10.06
CA GLY A 54 12.28 -20.62 -11.30
C GLY A 54 12.95 -20.12 -12.58
N GLY A 55 13.93 -19.21 -12.47
CA GLY A 55 14.72 -18.75 -13.61
C GLY A 55 13.86 -18.11 -14.70
N GLN A 56 14.04 -18.56 -15.95
CA GLN A 56 13.31 -18.05 -17.11
C GLN A 56 11.79 -18.17 -16.95
N GLU A 57 11.30 -19.27 -16.39
CA GLU A 57 9.86 -19.48 -16.19
C GLU A 57 9.27 -18.47 -15.19
N ALA A 58 10.01 -18.17 -14.11
CA ALA A 58 9.58 -17.13 -13.16
C ALA A 58 9.51 -15.75 -13.83
N MET A 59 10.43 -15.44 -14.75
CA MET A 59 10.41 -14.18 -15.50
C MET A 59 9.26 -14.12 -16.50
N LEU A 60 8.95 -15.20 -17.21
CA LEU A 60 7.78 -15.29 -18.08
C LEU A 60 6.48 -15.08 -17.29
N PHE A 61 6.33 -15.79 -16.18
CA PHE A 61 5.17 -15.65 -15.31
C PHE A 61 5.05 -14.23 -14.72
N THR A 62 6.18 -13.60 -14.37
CA THR A 62 6.20 -12.22 -13.88
C THR A 62 5.67 -11.24 -14.94
N SER A 63 6.04 -11.44 -16.21
CA SER A 63 5.51 -10.64 -17.33
C SER A 63 4.00 -10.83 -17.49
N GLU A 64 3.53 -12.08 -17.48
CA GLU A 64 2.10 -12.39 -17.65
C GLU A 64 1.23 -11.78 -16.54
N ILE A 65 1.71 -11.81 -15.29
CA ILE A 65 1.01 -11.19 -14.15
C ILE A 65 1.06 -9.66 -14.24
N PHE A 66 2.17 -9.07 -14.69
CA PHE A 66 2.25 -7.63 -14.90
C PHE A 66 1.26 -7.15 -15.97
N ASP A 67 1.16 -7.88 -17.09
CA ASP A 67 0.21 -7.62 -18.17
C ASP A 67 -1.24 -7.79 -17.69
N MET A 68 -1.51 -8.81 -16.86
CA MET A 68 -2.81 -9.04 -16.23
C MET A 68 -3.24 -7.82 -15.38
N TYR A 69 -2.34 -7.27 -14.56
CA TYR A 69 -2.66 -6.08 -13.76
C TYR A 69 -2.78 -4.80 -14.58
N GLN A 70 -2.03 -4.68 -15.68
CA GLN A 70 -2.21 -3.58 -16.63
C GLN A 70 -3.61 -3.60 -17.25
N ARG A 71 -4.11 -4.79 -17.62
CA ARG A 71 -5.49 -4.96 -18.12
C ARG A 71 -6.52 -4.70 -17.03
N TYR A 72 -6.27 -5.14 -15.80
CA TYR A 72 -7.15 -4.87 -14.66
C TYR A 72 -7.28 -3.39 -14.36
N ALA A 73 -6.18 -2.64 -14.40
CA ALA A 73 -6.23 -1.18 -14.30
C ALA A 73 -7.10 -0.58 -15.41
N ALA A 74 -6.99 -1.05 -16.66
CA ALA A 74 -7.86 -0.61 -17.75
C ALA A 74 -9.34 -0.97 -17.53
N TYR A 75 -9.64 -2.17 -17.04
CA TYR A 75 -10.99 -2.62 -16.69
C TYR A 75 -11.63 -1.71 -15.63
N LYS A 76 -10.87 -1.33 -14.59
CA LYS A 76 -11.28 -0.37 -13.56
C LYS A 76 -11.20 1.10 -13.98
N ARG A 77 -10.78 1.38 -15.22
CA ARG A 77 -10.55 2.74 -15.75
C ARG A 77 -9.53 3.55 -14.94
N TRP A 78 -8.55 2.87 -14.35
CA TRP A 78 -7.41 3.47 -13.69
C TRP A 78 -6.30 3.78 -14.69
N LYS A 79 -5.52 4.81 -14.42
CA LYS A 79 -4.33 5.15 -15.19
C LYS A 79 -3.20 4.23 -14.76
N PHE A 80 -2.60 3.51 -15.71
CA PHE A 80 -1.44 2.65 -15.47
C PHE A 80 -0.20 3.25 -16.16
N GLU A 81 0.80 3.63 -15.37
CA GLU A 81 2.02 4.27 -15.85
C GLU A 81 3.24 3.44 -15.45
N ILE A 82 4.00 2.98 -16.45
CA ILE A 82 5.21 2.18 -16.21
C ILE A 82 6.34 3.15 -15.81
N LEU A 83 6.89 2.96 -14.61
CA LEU A 83 8.01 3.74 -14.09
C LEU A 83 9.35 3.08 -14.41
N GLU A 84 9.42 1.76 -14.22
CA GLU A 84 10.62 0.97 -14.50
C GLU A 84 10.22 -0.36 -15.16
N TYR A 85 11.01 -0.81 -16.14
CA TYR A 85 10.76 -2.06 -16.85
C TYR A 85 12.07 -2.73 -17.22
N PHE A 86 12.37 -3.87 -16.59
CA PHE A 86 13.61 -4.61 -16.77
C PHE A 86 13.33 -6.00 -17.38
N PRO A 87 13.28 -6.09 -18.72
CA PRO A 87 13.10 -7.36 -19.40
C PRO A 87 14.35 -8.23 -19.27
N SER A 88 14.18 -9.52 -19.50
CA SER A 88 15.28 -10.48 -19.56
C SER A 88 15.67 -10.78 -21.01
N GLU A 89 16.96 -10.98 -21.27
CA GLU A 89 17.48 -11.38 -22.60
C GLU A 89 16.92 -12.74 -23.05
N ILE A 90 16.66 -13.63 -22.10
CA ILE A 90 16.04 -14.93 -22.35
C ILE A 90 14.50 -14.85 -22.38
N GLY A 91 13.92 -13.65 -22.38
CA GLY A 91 12.47 -13.43 -22.40
C GLY A 91 11.83 -13.40 -21.01
N GLY A 92 10.69 -12.71 -20.93
CA GLY A 92 10.00 -12.40 -19.70
C GLY A 92 10.56 -11.18 -18.99
N LEU A 93 10.09 -10.98 -17.76
CA LEU A 93 10.32 -9.78 -16.95
C LEU A 93 11.07 -10.12 -15.67
N ARG A 94 12.23 -9.50 -15.43
CA ARG A 94 12.97 -9.67 -14.17
C ARG A 94 12.36 -8.82 -13.07
N HIS A 95 12.06 -7.57 -13.40
CA HIS A 95 11.55 -6.57 -12.48
C HIS A 95 10.76 -5.51 -13.26
N ALA A 96 9.66 -5.01 -12.71
CA ALA A 96 9.01 -3.80 -13.17
C ALA A 96 8.34 -3.06 -12.03
N VAL A 97 8.17 -1.76 -12.23
CA VAL A 97 7.47 -0.86 -11.33
C VAL A 97 6.46 -0.05 -12.14
N ALA A 98 5.23 0.02 -11.65
CA ALA A 98 4.16 0.83 -12.24
C ALA A 98 3.46 1.67 -11.18
N SER A 99 3.12 2.91 -11.53
CA SER A 99 2.17 3.73 -10.79
C SER A 99 0.77 3.45 -11.32
N ILE A 100 -0.18 3.21 -10.42
CA ILE A 100 -1.59 3.03 -10.74
C ILE A 100 -2.37 4.11 -10.01
N ALA A 101 -3.03 4.98 -10.78
CA ALA A 101 -3.79 6.11 -10.25
C ALA A 101 -5.27 5.97 -10.59
N GLY A 102 -6.13 6.14 -9.58
CA GLY A 102 -7.56 5.95 -9.74
C GLY A 102 -8.32 5.82 -8.43
N LEU A 103 -9.65 5.87 -8.53
CA LEU A 103 -10.52 5.83 -7.36
C LEU A 103 -10.33 4.54 -6.56
N GLU A 104 -9.92 4.69 -5.30
CA GLU A 104 -9.68 3.59 -4.34
C GLU A 104 -8.71 2.51 -4.85
N ALA A 105 -7.81 2.84 -5.79
CA ALA A 105 -6.94 1.84 -6.42
C ALA A 105 -6.13 1.04 -5.39
N TYR A 106 -5.56 1.69 -4.38
CA TYR A 106 -4.81 1.02 -3.32
C TYR A 106 -5.69 0.09 -2.48
N LYS A 107 -6.90 0.52 -2.12
CA LYS A 107 -7.85 -0.26 -1.31
C LYS A 107 -8.17 -1.61 -1.91
N TYR A 108 -8.32 -1.68 -3.24
CA TYR A 108 -8.55 -2.93 -3.96
C TYR A 108 -7.27 -3.73 -4.12
N MET A 109 -6.20 -3.09 -4.57
CA MET A 109 -4.97 -3.81 -4.94
C MET A 109 -4.10 -4.21 -3.74
N LYS A 110 -4.30 -3.68 -2.53
CA LYS A 110 -3.46 -4.00 -1.35
C LYS A 110 -3.41 -5.50 -1.04
N PHE A 111 -4.43 -6.26 -1.42
CA PHE A 111 -4.49 -7.71 -1.25
C PHE A 111 -3.68 -8.49 -2.31
N GLU A 112 -3.14 -7.83 -3.33
CA GLU A 112 -2.27 -8.48 -4.31
C GLU A 112 -0.80 -8.50 -3.86
N GLY A 113 -0.45 -7.84 -2.74
CA GLY A 113 0.89 -7.90 -2.17
C GLY A 113 1.22 -9.27 -1.59
N GLY A 114 2.29 -9.91 -2.08
CA GLY A 114 2.73 -11.23 -1.61
C GLY A 114 3.46 -12.06 -2.66
N VAL A 115 3.71 -13.33 -2.33
CA VAL A 115 4.31 -14.30 -3.25
C VAL A 115 3.23 -15.04 -4.06
N HIS A 116 3.34 -14.97 -5.39
CA HIS A 116 2.48 -15.71 -6.32
C HIS A 116 3.26 -16.93 -6.83
N ARG A 117 2.63 -18.10 -6.78
CA ARG A 117 3.23 -19.38 -7.21
C ARG A 117 2.57 -19.88 -8.48
N VAL A 118 3.36 -20.30 -9.46
CA VAL A 118 2.86 -20.95 -10.68
C VAL A 118 3.32 -22.40 -10.74
N GLN A 119 2.42 -23.29 -11.20
CA GLN A 119 2.69 -24.68 -11.50
C GLN A 119 2.23 -24.97 -12.92
N ARG A 120 3.18 -25.15 -13.85
CA ARG A 120 2.90 -25.49 -15.25
C ARG A 120 4.09 -26.17 -15.90
N VAL A 121 3.87 -26.72 -17.09
CA VAL A 121 4.97 -27.14 -17.97
C VAL A 121 5.54 -25.88 -18.61
N PRO A 122 6.80 -25.49 -18.32
CA PRO A 122 7.39 -24.29 -18.89
C PRO A 122 7.47 -24.36 -20.41
N LYS A 123 7.38 -23.21 -21.07
CA LYS A 123 7.61 -23.11 -22.53
C LYS A 123 9.02 -23.56 -22.93
N THR A 124 9.96 -23.51 -21.99
CA THR A 124 11.37 -23.85 -22.17
C THR A 124 11.67 -25.33 -21.93
N GLU A 125 10.70 -26.11 -21.44
CA GLU A 125 10.89 -27.51 -21.04
C GLU A 125 10.51 -28.48 -22.17
N LYS A 126 11.39 -29.44 -22.48
CA LYS A 126 11.19 -30.39 -23.58
C LYS A 126 10.54 -31.70 -23.14
N GLN A 127 10.64 -32.07 -21.86
CA GLN A 127 10.17 -33.37 -21.35
C GLN A 127 8.74 -33.33 -20.77
N GLY A 128 8.05 -32.19 -20.85
CA GLY A 128 6.68 -32.07 -20.33
C GLY A 128 6.57 -32.11 -18.79
N ARG A 129 7.67 -31.89 -18.06
CA ARG A 129 7.67 -31.89 -16.59
C ARG A 129 7.05 -30.62 -16.05
N ILE A 130 6.23 -30.76 -15.01
CA ILE A 130 5.63 -29.61 -14.31
C ILE A 130 6.69 -28.98 -13.42
N HIS A 131 6.96 -27.69 -13.63
CA HIS A 131 7.83 -26.91 -12.75
C HIS A 131 7.00 -26.04 -11.82
N THR A 132 7.55 -25.78 -10.64
CA THR A 132 6.98 -24.83 -9.67
C THR A 132 7.90 -23.63 -9.55
N SER A 133 7.38 -22.47 -9.95
CA SER A 133 8.07 -21.18 -9.94
C SER A 133 7.33 -20.17 -9.07
N THR A 134 8.00 -19.11 -8.65
CA THR A 134 7.43 -18.03 -7.84
C THR A 134 7.77 -16.65 -8.40
N MET A 135 6.93 -15.68 -8.09
CA MET A 135 7.19 -14.24 -8.27
C MET A 135 6.62 -13.50 -7.07
N THR A 136 7.04 -12.25 -6.87
CA THR A 136 6.55 -11.41 -5.77
C THR A 136 5.96 -10.13 -6.30
N VAL A 137 4.85 -9.73 -5.72
CA VAL A 137 4.19 -8.45 -5.95
C VAL A 137 4.27 -7.64 -4.65
N ALA A 138 4.67 -6.38 -4.74
CA ALA A 138 4.56 -5.44 -3.65
C ALA A 138 3.67 -4.27 -4.06
N ILE A 139 2.67 -3.96 -3.24
CA ILE A 139 1.70 -2.90 -3.44
C ILE A 139 1.88 -1.90 -2.30
N LEU A 140 2.28 -0.69 -2.65
CA LEU A 140 2.61 0.36 -1.69
C LEU A 140 1.81 1.61 -2.02
N PRO A 141 1.23 2.31 -1.03
CA PRO A 141 0.52 3.56 -1.30
C PRO A 141 1.51 4.60 -1.83
N GLN A 142 1.10 5.41 -2.79
CA GLN A 142 1.92 6.49 -3.31
C GLN A 142 2.06 7.58 -2.22
N PRO A 143 3.30 8.04 -1.92
CA PRO A 143 3.48 9.03 -0.87
C PRO A 143 2.95 10.40 -1.29
N THR A 144 2.15 11.01 -0.43
CA THR A 144 1.76 12.42 -0.54
C THR A 144 2.96 13.31 -0.23
N GLU A 145 3.03 14.50 -0.85
CA GLU A 145 4.10 15.46 -0.56
C GLU A 145 4.20 15.77 0.94
N MET A 146 5.37 15.51 1.52
CA MET A 146 5.61 15.75 2.92
C MET A 146 5.80 17.25 3.18
N ARG A 147 4.78 17.91 3.70
CA ARG A 147 4.90 19.28 4.24
C ARG A 147 5.39 19.25 5.68
N LEU A 148 6.49 19.95 5.94
CA LEU A 148 7.02 20.13 7.29
C LEU A 148 6.53 21.48 7.84
N HIS A 149 5.57 21.43 8.77
CA HIS A 149 5.14 22.61 9.50
C HIS A 149 5.89 22.66 10.84
N ILE A 150 6.65 23.72 11.09
CA ILE A 150 7.36 23.93 12.35
C ILE A 150 6.64 25.02 13.12
N ASN A 151 6.12 24.68 14.30
CA ASN A 151 5.52 25.66 15.19
C ASN A 151 6.62 26.41 15.95
N PRO A 152 6.64 27.75 15.98
CA PRO A 152 7.63 28.51 16.72
C PRO A 152 7.69 28.18 18.22
N LYS A 153 6.58 27.69 18.81
CA LYS A 153 6.52 27.29 20.23
C LYS A 153 7.37 26.05 20.54
N ASP A 154 7.64 25.22 19.55
CA ASP A 154 8.41 23.98 19.69
C ASP A 154 9.92 24.22 19.54
N LEU A 155 10.33 25.48 19.36
CA LEU A 155 11.72 25.87 19.15
C LEU A 155 12.28 26.55 20.40
N ARG A 156 13.32 25.95 20.97
CA ARG A 156 14.15 26.59 21.99
C ARG A 156 15.36 27.23 21.32
N ILE A 157 15.43 28.55 21.33
CA ILE A 157 16.52 29.33 20.76
C ILE A 157 17.44 29.81 21.88
N GLU A 158 18.70 29.42 21.82
CA GLU A 158 19.76 29.82 22.75
C GLU A 158 20.80 30.65 22.01
N THR A 159 21.22 31.77 22.60
CA THR A 159 22.30 32.61 22.09
C THR A 159 23.57 32.37 22.90
N LYS A 160 24.72 32.27 22.22
CA LYS A 160 26.02 32.00 22.84
C LYS A 160 27.08 32.93 22.24
N ARG A 161 28.20 33.08 22.96
CA ARG A 161 29.40 33.71 22.41
C ARG A 161 29.98 32.81 21.31
N ALA A 162 30.35 33.42 20.19
CA ALA A 162 30.98 32.69 19.10
C ALA A 162 32.37 32.19 19.52
N SER A 163 32.76 30.99 19.05
CA SER A 163 34.09 30.44 19.27
C SER A 163 34.98 30.61 18.04
N GLY A 164 36.21 31.10 18.21
CA GLY A 164 37.19 31.19 17.11
C GLY A 164 38.20 32.32 17.23
N ALA A 165 39.09 32.43 16.24
CA ALA A 165 40.09 33.48 16.11
C ALA A 165 39.41 34.81 15.76
N GLY A 166 38.97 35.56 16.78
CA GLY A 166 38.48 36.91 16.61
C GLY A 166 38.89 37.81 17.77
N GLY A 167 39.06 39.09 17.49
CA GLY A 167 39.46 40.10 18.47
C GLY A 167 38.37 40.37 19.53
N GLN A 168 38.46 41.52 20.20
CA GLN A 168 37.57 41.90 21.31
C GLN A 168 36.07 41.72 21.03
N HIS A 169 35.62 41.89 19.77
CA HIS A 169 34.23 41.74 19.36
C HIS A 169 33.69 40.29 19.51
N VAL A 170 34.53 39.27 19.36
CA VAL A 170 34.12 37.86 19.54
C VAL A 170 33.96 37.51 21.02
N ASN A 171 34.73 38.14 21.89
CA ASN A 171 34.66 37.91 23.34
C ASN A 171 33.48 38.61 24.02
N THR A 172 32.91 39.64 23.38
CA THR A 172 31.88 40.52 23.95
C THR A 172 30.49 40.34 23.33
N THR A 173 30.40 39.87 22.08
CA THR A 173 29.13 39.83 21.33
C THR A 173 28.54 38.42 21.24
N ASP A 174 27.31 38.24 21.72
CA ASP A 174 26.55 36.98 21.65
C ASP A 174 25.94 36.77 20.25
N SER A 175 26.80 36.44 19.28
CA SER A 175 26.42 36.29 17.87
C SER A 175 26.08 34.85 17.45
N ALA A 176 26.50 33.82 18.20
CA ALA A 176 26.21 32.43 17.87
C ALA A 176 24.80 32.04 18.30
N VAL A 177 24.08 31.32 17.45
CA VAL A 177 22.70 30.90 17.71
C VAL A 177 22.60 29.37 17.62
N ARG A 178 22.02 28.77 18.66
CA ARG A 178 21.65 27.36 18.72
C ARG A 178 20.13 27.25 18.80
N ILE A 179 19.53 26.43 17.95
CA ILE A 179 18.10 26.17 17.94
C ILE A 179 17.88 24.68 18.18
N VAL A 180 16.98 24.34 19.11
CA VAL A 180 16.59 22.98 19.45
C VAL A 180 15.11 22.81 19.19
N HIS A 181 14.72 21.81 18.40
CA HIS A 181 13.32 21.43 18.26
C HIS A 181 12.94 20.47 19.40
N ILE A 182 12.17 20.98 20.37
CA ILE A 182 11.86 20.33 21.64
C ILE A 182 11.25 18.93 21.45
N PRO A 183 10.25 18.73 20.55
CA PRO A 183 9.62 17.42 20.39
C PRO A 183 10.57 16.33 19.86
N THR A 184 11.48 16.68 18.95
CA THR A 184 12.39 15.70 18.32
C THR A 184 13.77 15.63 18.97
N GLY A 185 14.13 16.59 19.81
CA GLY A 185 15.48 16.76 20.36
C GLY A 185 16.56 17.17 19.33
N ILE A 186 16.21 17.33 18.05
CA ILE A 186 17.16 17.72 17.00
C ILE A 186 17.61 19.16 17.20
N MET A 187 18.92 19.36 17.16
CA MET A 187 19.55 20.66 17.35
C MET A 187 20.38 21.10 16.13
N SER A 188 20.42 22.41 15.93
CA SER A 188 21.19 23.09 14.89
C SER A 188 21.88 24.30 15.48
N GLU A 189 23.11 24.57 15.08
CA GLU A 189 23.85 25.74 15.53
C GLU A 189 24.59 26.42 14.37
N CYS A 190 24.65 27.75 14.41
CA CYS A 190 25.35 28.55 13.41
C CYS A 190 26.07 29.73 14.07
N GLN A 191 27.32 29.95 13.67
CA GLN A 191 28.18 31.05 14.14
C GLN A 191 29.05 31.65 13.02
N GLN A 192 28.65 31.46 11.75
CA GLN A 192 29.47 31.88 10.60
C GLN A 192 29.47 33.40 10.39
N GLU A 193 28.33 34.06 10.64
CA GLU A 193 28.15 35.49 10.40
C GLU A 193 28.40 36.29 11.69
N ARG A 194 28.78 37.56 11.55
CA ARG A 194 28.86 38.48 12.71
C ARG A 194 27.48 38.85 13.28
N SER A 195 26.42 38.73 12.47
CA SER A 195 25.04 39.08 12.83
C SER A 195 24.30 37.87 13.41
N GLN A 196 23.74 38.04 14.61
CA GLN A 196 22.87 37.06 15.27
C GLN A 196 21.66 36.67 14.41
N ILE A 197 21.01 37.64 13.75
CA ILE A 197 19.80 37.39 12.94
C ILE A 197 20.13 36.47 11.77
N ARG A 198 21.26 36.70 11.08
CA ARG A 198 21.69 35.87 9.96
C ARG A 198 22.07 34.46 10.42
N ASN A 199 22.71 34.34 11.58
CA ASN A 199 23.01 33.04 12.18
C ASN A 199 21.74 32.31 12.60
N LYS A 200 20.71 33.01 13.11
CA LYS A 200 19.40 32.43 13.43
C LYS A 200 18.71 31.90 12.18
N GLU A 201 18.69 32.66 11.08
CA GLU A 201 18.10 32.22 9.81
C GLU A 201 18.81 30.98 9.25
N LYS A 202 20.15 30.97 9.20
CA LYS A 202 20.93 29.81 8.78
C LYS A 202 20.73 28.60 9.70
N ALA A 203 20.74 28.81 11.01
CA ALA A 203 20.49 27.74 11.98
C ALA A 203 19.08 27.14 11.80
N MET A 204 18.09 27.98 11.48
CA MET A 204 16.72 27.57 11.19
C MET A 204 16.63 26.77 9.89
N GLN A 205 17.28 27.22 8.81
CA GLN A 205 17.37 26.48 7.54
C GLN A 205 18.01 25.09 7.74
N MET A 206 19.12 25.04 8.48
CA MET A 206 19.78 23.78 8.83
C MET A 206 18.88 22.89 9.70
N LEU A 207 18.11 23.46 10.62
CA LEU A 207 17.16 22.72 11.45
C LEU A 207 16.04 22.11 10.59
N CYS A 208 15.45 22.91 9.69
CA CYS A 208 14.44 22.44 8.73
C CYS A 208 14.98 21.27 7.90
N ALA A 209 16.20 21.39 7.37
CA ALA A 209 16.82 20.34 6.58
C ALA A 209 17.05 19.04 7.40
N LYS A 210 17.50 19.16 8.65
CA LYS A 210 17.67 18.00 9.55
C LYS A 210 16.34 17.34 9.90
N LEU A 211 15.31 18.13 10.22
CA LEU A 211 13.97 17.63 10.52
C LEU A 211 13.33 16.93 9.32
N TYR A 212 13.44 17.54 8.13
CA TYR A 212 12.98 16.94 6.89
C TYR A 212 13.68 15.61 6.62
N LYS A 213 15.00 15.57 6.75
CA LYS A 213 15.78 14.33 6.59
C LYS A 213 15.35 13.24 7.56
N ALA A 214 15.19 13.57 8.85
CA ALA A 214 14.77 12.62 9.87
C ALA A 214 13.37 12.04 9.56
N LYS A 215 12.42 12.89 9.17
CA LYS A 215 11.07 12.49 8.81
C LYS A 215 11.06 11.63 7.54
N LEU A 216 11.85 12.00 6.53
CA LEU A 216 12.03 11.21 5.30
C LEU A 216 12.62 9.83 5.59
N GLU A 217 13.63 9.73 6.46
CA GLU A 217 14.22 8.47 6.87
C GLU A 217 13.21 7.57 7.60
N GLU A 218 12.38 8.15 8.47
CA GLU A 218 11.33 7.42 9.18
C GLU A 218 10.31 6.83 8.20
N GLU A 219 9.77 7.64 7.29
CA GLU A 219 8.79 7.19 6.29
C GLU A 219 9.40 6.15 5.34
N THR A 220 10.66 6.35 4.93
CA THR A 220 11.38 5.38 4.10
C THR A 220 11.57 4.05 4.84
N LYS A 221 11.86 4.08 6.15
CA LYS A 221 11.97 2.87 6.97
C LYS A 221 10.65 2.13 7.06
N LYS A 222 9.55 2.82 7.35
CA LYS A 222 8.19 2.23 7.39
C LYS A 222 7.83 1.59 6.05
N ARG A 223 8.07 2.29 4.93
CA ARG A 223 7.83 1.77 3.59
C ARG A 223 8.66 0.53 3.30
N ASN A 224 9.95 0.57 3.64
CA ASN A 224 10.86 -0.55 3.43
C ASN A 224 10.49 -1.77 4.28
N SER A 225 10.00 -1.58 5.51
CA SER A 225 9.52 -2.69 6.33
C SER A 225 8.27 -3.33 5.75
N VAL A 226 7.28 -2.53 5.33
CA VAL A 226 6.06 -3.02 4.67
C VAL A 226 6.40 -3.78 3.39
N ARG A 227 7.23 -3.19 2.54
CA ARG A 227 7.72 -3.83 1.30
C ARG A 227 8.42 -5.16 1.59
N LYS A 228 9.29 -5.21 2.62
CA LYS A 228 10.02 -6.42 2.99
C LYS A 228 9.07 -7.53 3.46
N ILE A 229 8.01 -7.19 4.20
CA ILE A 229 6.99 -8.16 4.63
C ILE A 229 6.26 -8.75 3.42
N GLN A 230 5.83 -7.92 2.46
CA GLN A 230 5.12 -8.41 1.27
C GLN A 230 6.00 -9.27 0.35
N ILE A 231 7.28 -8.90 0.16
CA ILE A 231 8.21 -9.68 -0.67
C ILE A 231 8.60 -11.00 0.02
N GLY A 232 8.72 -10.99 1.35
CA GLY A 232 9.15 -12.14 2.14
C GLY A 232 10.51 -12.68 1.68
N THR A 233 10.65 -14.01 1.70
CA THR A 233 11.85 -14.74 1.27
C THR A 233 11.88 -15.03 -0.23
N LYS A 234 10.84 -14.66 -0.98
CA LYS A 234 10.57 -15.09 -2.38
C LYS A 234 10.46 -16.61 -2.55
N GLY A 235 10.42 -17.36 -1.44
CA GLY A 235 10.43 -18.81 -1.40
C GLY A 235 9.09 -19.45 -1.77
N ARG A 236 9.10 -20.77 -1.95
CA ARG A 236 7.89 -21.54 -2.37
C ARG A 236 6.82 -21.69 -1.28
N SER A 237 7.18 -21.44 -0.02
CA SER A 237 6.30 -21.69 1.14
C SER A 237 5.35 -20.53 1.43
N GLU A 238 5.81 -19.29 1.27
CA GLU A 238 5.12 -18.04 1.67
C GLU A 238 4.12 -17.52 0.63
N LYS A 239 3.41 -18.42 -0.04
CA LYS A 239 2.52 -18.11 -1.16
C LYS A 239 1.16 -17.58 -0.69
N ILE A 240 0.70 -16.49 -1.30
CA ILE A 240 -0.68 -16.02 -1.15
C ILE A 240 -1.61 -16.67 -2.18
N ARG A 241 -1.12 -16.92 -3.41
CA ARG A 241 -1.91 -17.48 -4.49
C ARG A 241 -1.13 -18.52 -5.28
N THR A 242 -1.80 -19.59 -5.70
CA THR A 242 -1.25 -20.61 -6.61
C THR A 242 -2.03 -20.67 -7.91
N TYR A 243 -1.33 -20.56 -9.03
CA TYR A 243 -1.81 -20.71 -10.39
C TYR A 243 -1.42 -22.11 -10.89
N ASN A 244 -2.35 -23.05 -10.89
CA ASN A 244 -2.13 -24.44 -11.27
C ASN A 244 -2.74 -24.72 -12.65
N PHE A 245 -1.92 -24.60 -13.70
CA PHE A 245 -2.35 -24.78 -15.08
C PHE A 245 -2.79 -26.21 -15.40
N PRO A 246 -2.11 -27.29 -14.94
CA PRO A 246 -2.57 -28.66 -15.18
C PRO A 246 -3.99 -28.96 -14.69
N GLN A 247 -4.44 -28.27 -13.65
CA GLN A 247 -5.79 -28.43 -13.08
C GLN A 247 -6.74 -27.27 -13.43
N ASP A 248 -6.29 -26.36 -14.30
CA ASP A 248 -6.99 -25.13 -14.67
C ASP A 248 -7.61 -24.43 -13.45
N ARG A 249 -6.81 -24.25 -12.39
CA ARG A 249 -7.27 -23.74 -11.09
C ARG A 249 -6.33 -22.72 -10.48
N ILE A 250 -6.90 -21.61 -10.01
CA ILE A 250 -6.24 -20.63 -9.16
C ILE A 250 -6.81 -20.76 -7.75
N THR A 251 -5.93 -20.80 -6.76
CA THR A 251 -6.34 -20.85 -5.34
C THR A 251 -5.65 -19.74 -4.59
N ASP A 252 -6.43 -18.88 -3.93
CA ASP A 252 -5.94 -17.94 -2.93
C ASP A 252 -5.95 -18.64 -1.56
N HIS A 253 -4.78 -18.76 -0.94
CA HIS A 253 -4.57 -19.57 0.28
C HIS A 253 -5.05 -18.85 1.54
N ARG A 254 -5.26 -17.53 1.48
CA ARG A 254 -5.70 -16.74 2.64
C ARG A 254 -7.15 -17.03 3.00
N ILE A 255 -7.99 -17.10 1.98
CA ILE A 255 -9.43 -17.42 2.11
C ILE A 255 -9.78 -18.84 1.65
N SER A 256 -8.77 -19.63 1.24
CA SER A 256 -8.92 -20.97 0.65
C SER A 256 -9.91 -21.05 -0.53
N ARG A 257 -10.18 -19.92 -1.20
CA ARG A 257 -11.08 -19.84 -2.35
C ARG A 257 -10.35 -20.27 -3.61
N SER A 258 -11.02 -21.08 -4.42
CA SER A 258 -10.53 -21.52 -5.72
C SER A 258 -11.42 -21.06 -6.85
N VAL A 259 -10.81 -20.69 -7.96
CA VAL A 259 -11.45 -20.28 -9.20
C VAL A 259 -10.87 -21.10 -10.35
N HIS A 260 -11.72 -21.49 -11.30
CA HIS A 260 -11.33 -22.25 -12.51
C HIS A 260 -11.26 -21.32 -13.72
N ARG A 261 -10.75 -21.79 -14.87
CA ARG A 261 -10.52 -21.00 -16.09
C ARG A 261 -9.43 -19.95 -15.88
N ILE A 262 -8.19 -20.43 -15.72
CA ILE A 262 -7.01 -19.60 -15.50
C ILE A 262 -6.85 -18.58 -16.62
N GLU A 263 -7.05 -18.98 -17.88
CA GLU A 263 -6.88 -18.08 -19.01
C GLU A 263 -7.81 -16.86 -18.91
N CYS A 264 -9.07 -17.06 -18.54
CA CYS A 264 -10.03 -15.98 -18.29
C CYS A 264 -9.61 -15.10 -17.12
N PHE A 265 -9.14 -15.70 -16.02
CA PHE A 265 -8.65 -14.94 -14.86
C PHE A 265 -7.45 -14.06 -15.22
N MET A 266 -6.52 -14.58 -16.03
CA MET A 266 -5.32 -13.89 -16.48
C MET A 266 -5.61 -12.77 -17.51
N LEU A 267 -6.85 -12.63 -18.00
CA LEU A 267 -7.27 -11.44 -18.75
C LEU A 267 -7.36 -10.20 -17.85
N GLY A 268 -7.51 -10.39 -16.53
CA GLY A 268 -7.56 -9.28 -15.58
C GLY A 268 -8.88 -8.50 -15.61
N GLU A 269 -10.01 -9.16 -15.85
CA GLU A 269 -11.33 -8.52 -15.91
C GLU A 269 -12.20 -8.99 -14.71
N GLU A 270 -13.48 -9.28 -14.93
CA GLU A 270 -14.49 -9.66 -13.92
C GLU A 270 -14.01 -10.75 -12.94
N MET A 271 -13.40 -11.83 -13.43
CA MET A 271 -13.00 -12.94 -12.55
C MET A 271 -11.88 -12.58 -11.57
N LEU A 272 -10.97 -11.68 -11.96
CA LEU A 272 -9.96 -11.16 -11.04
C LEU A 272 -10.62 -10.18 -10.06
N ASP A 273 -11.54 -9.37 -10.55
CA ASP A 273 -12.28 -8.41 -9.75
C ASP A 273 -13.08 -9.09 -8.62
N ASP A 274 -13.81 -10.14 -8.93
CA ASP A 274 -14.58 -10.93 -7.98
C ASP A 274 -13.70 -11.52 -6.87
N MET A 275 -12.50 -11.99 -7.23
CA MET A 275 -11.53 -12.51 -6.26
C MET A 275 -11.04 -11.40 -5.32
N ILE A 276 -10.69 -10.24 -5.87
CA ILE A 276 -10.23 -9.09 -5.09
C ILE A 276 -11.34 -8.58 -4.16
N GLN A 277 -12.57 -8.50 -4.67
CA GLN A 277 -13.75 -8.09 -3.90
C GLN A 277 -14.01 -9.07 -2.74
N THR A 278 -13.93 -10.38 -2.99
CA THR A 278 -14.07 -11.39 -1.94
C THR A 278 -12.98 -11.26 -0.87
N LEU A 279 -11.73 -11.00 -1.27
CA LEU A 279 -10.62 -10.81 -0.33
C LEU A 279 -10.81 -9.57 0.53
N LYS A 280 -11.33 -8.49 -0.06
CA LYS A 280 -11.67 -7.26 0.66
C LYS A 280 -12.77 -7.52 1.69
N GLU A 281 -13.87 -8.15 1.29
CA GLU A 281 -14.98 -8.49 2.20
C GLU A 281 -14.54 -9.38 3.36
N TYR A 282 -13.65 -10.34 3.08
CA TYR A 282 -13.06 -11.17 4.12
C TYR A 282 -12.19 -10.36 5.09
N ALA A 283 -11.36 -9.46 4.59
CA ALA A 283 -10.53 -8.59 5.44
C ALA A 283 -11.38 -7.64 6.29
N ASP A 284 -12.41 -7.05 5.70
CA ASP A 284 -13.39 -6.20 6.37
C ASP A 284 -14.08 -6.97 7.52
N TYR A 285 -14.46 -8.22 7.28
CA TYR A 285 -15.04 -9.10 8.31
C TYR A 285 -14.07 -9.41 9.46
N GLU A 286 -12.82 -9.77 9.15
CA GLU A 286 -11.79 -10.04 10.16
C GLU A 286 -11.55 -8.81 11.05
N SER A 287 -11.40 -7.62 10.46
CA SER A 287 -11.23 -6.37 11.21
C SER A 287 -12.43 -6.07 12.13
N LEU A 288 -13.65 -6.33 11.66
CA LEU A 288 -14.84 -6.12 12.46
C LEU A 288 -14.91 -7.10 13.65
N MET A 289 -14.53 -8.36 13.44
CA MET A 289 -14.44 -9.36 14.52
C MET A 289 -13.37 -9.01 15.54
N GLU A 290 -12.21 -8.47 15.12
CA GLU A 290 -11.18 -7.97 16.03
C GLU A 290 -11.73 -6.83 16.90
N ILE A 291 -12.39 -5.83 16.30
CA ILE A 291 -12.99 -4.69 17.03
C ILE A 291 -14.06 -5.15 18.03
N ILE A 292 -14.90 -6.11 17.66
CA ILE A 292 -15.89 -6.67 18.60
C ILE A 292 -15.17 -7.35 19.77
N SER A 293 -14.14 -8.16 19.50
CA SER A 293 -13.40 -8.91 20.52
C SER A 293 -12.61 -8.02 21.49
N GLU A 294 -12.16 -6.85 21.04
CA GLU A 294 -11.48 -5.87 21.88
C GLU A 294 -12.47 -5.15 22.82
N ASN A 295 -13.69 -4.89 22.35
CA ASN A 295 -14.73 -4.24 23.15
C ASN A 295 -15.43 -5.18 24.15
N GLU A 296 -15.33 -6.50 23.96
CA GLU A 296 -15.80 -7.50 24.92
C GLU A 296 -14.85 -7.73 26.11
N LYS A 297 -13.62 -7.19 26.06
CA LYS A 297 -12.61 -7.28 27.14
C LYS A 297 -12.60 -6.04 28.02
#